data_AF-A0A9X5MQB3-F1
#
_entry.id   AF-A0A9X5MQB3-F1
#
_cell.length_a   1.000
_cell.length_b   1.000
_cell.length_c   1.000
_cell.angle_alpha   90.00
_cell.angle_beta   90.00
_cell.angle_gamma   90.00
#
_symmetry.space_group_name_H-M   'P 1'
#
loop_
_entity.id
_entity.type
_entity.pdbx_description
1 polymer ?
#
loop_
_entity_poly.entity_id
_entity_poly.type
_entity_poly.pdbx_seq_one_letter_code
_entity_poly.pdbx_strand_id
1 'polypeptide(L)' 'MRLIIRGEVTPTERIAINEALEAHKKKYNRTGIIVSHKIKIGKNIYPVEIENCRKSYMVTLRNKRQRL' A
#
# COMPACT_ATOMS: atom_id res chain seq x y z
N MET A 1 -11.69 7.25 -7.79
CA MET A 1 -11.40 6.30 -6.68
C MET A 1 -10.56 7.03 -5.65
N ARG A 2 -10.99 7.12 -4.38
CA ARG A 2 -10.23 7.80 -3.32
C ARG A 2 -9.15 6.87 -2.74
N LEU A 3 -7.96 7.40 -2.47
CA LEU A 3 -6.87 6.68 -1.80
C LEU A 3 -6.88 7.05 -0.33
N ILE A 4 -7.04 6.07 0.56
CA ILE A 4 -7.00 6.28 2.00
C ILE A 4 -5.71 5.67 2.51
N ILE A 5 -4.79 6.52 2.98
CA ILE A 5 -3.51 6.11 3.57
C ILE A 5 -3.63 6.31 5.09
N ARG A 6 -3.42 5.24 5.87
CA ARG A 6 -3.46 5.31 7.35
C ARG A 6 -2.03 5.45 7.91
N GLY A 7 -1.80 6.52 8.66
CA GLY A 7 -0.51 6.83 9.33
C GLY A 7 0.22 8.04 8.72
N GLU A 8 1.18 8.59 9.47
CA GLU A 8 2.15 9.53 8.90
C GLU A 8 3.08 8.78 7.94
N VAL A 9 3.20 9.31 6.72
CA VAL A 9 3.93 8.67 5.64
C VAL A 9 5.08 9.57 5.23
N THR A 10 6.29 9.06 5.36
CA THR A 10 7.50 9.74 4.90
C THR A 10 7.53 9.81 3.36
N PRO A 11 8.29 10.75 2.76
CA PRO A 11 8.38 10.86 1.30
C PRO A 11 8.78 9.55 0.62
N THR A 12 9.67 8.78 1.23
CA THR A 12 10.13 7.48 0.74
C THR A 12 9.03 6.41 0.79
N GLU A 13 8.26 6.38 1.88
CA GLU A 13 7.11 5.48 2.01
C GLU A 13 6.00 5.83 1.01
N ARG A 14 5.85 7.12 0.67
CA ARG A 14 4.90 7.56 -0.36
C ARG A 14 5.28 7.05 -1.75
N ILE A 15 6.57 7.00 -2.07
CA ILE A 15 7.07 6.38 -3.30
C ILE A 15 6.70 4.89 -3.31
N ALA A 16 6.96 4.18 -2.20
CA ALA A 16 6.62 2.76 -2.08
C ALA A 16 5.11 2.50 -2.26
N ILE A 17 4.27 3.34 -1.66
CA ILE A 17 2.81 3.25 -1.78
C ILE A 17 2.36 3.45 -3.22
N ASN A 18 2.89 4.45 -3.91
CA ASN A 18 2.54 4.71 -5.30
C ASN A 18 2.93 3.54 -6.22
N GLU A 19 4.14 3.02 -6.05
CA GLU A 19 4.63 1.87 -6.84
C GLU A 19 3.78 0.61 -6.58
N ALA A 20 3.46 0.33 -5.31
CA ALA A 20 2.56 -0.77 -4.95
C ALA A 20 1.16 -0.57 -5.53
N LEU A 21 0.64 0.66 -5.54
CA LEU A 21 -0.69 0.99 -6.06
C LEU A 21 -0.77 0.80 -7.57
N GLU A 22 0.24 1.21 -8.33
CA GLU A 22 0.30 0.97 -9.77
C GLU A 22 0.36 -0.51 -10.10
N ALA A 23 1.22 -1.26 -9.40
CA ALA A 23 1.30 -2.71 -9.54
C ALA A 23 -0.03 -3.41 -9.20
N HIS A 24 -0.70 -2.96 -8.13
CA HIS A 24 -2.00 -3.49 -7.73
C HIS A 24 -3.07 -3.22 -8.78
N LYS A 25 -3.21 -1.98 -9.27
CA LYS A 25 -4.21 -1.61 -10.28
C LYS A 25 -4.04 -2.39 -11.58
N LYS A 26 -2.79 -2.68 -11.98
CA LYS A 26 -2.51 -3.43 -13.21
C LYS A 26 -2.92 -4.90 -13.10
N LYS A 27 -2.86 -5.49 -11.90
CA LYS A 27 -3.04 -6.93 -11.68
C LYS A 27 -4.39 -7.30 -11.04
N TYR A 28 -4.96 -6.40 -10.25
CA TYR A 28 -6.15 -6.65 -9.44
C TYR A 28 -7.17 -5.52 -9.63
N ASN A 29 -8.32 -5.87 -10.21
CA ASN A 29 -9.45 -4.95 -10.42
C ASN A 29 -10.72 -5.40 -9.68
N ARG A 30 -10.68 -6.52 -8.96
CA ARG A 30 -11.83 -7.06 -8.24
C ARG A 30 -11.91 -6.43 -6.84
N THR A 31 -13.10 -5.98 -6.47
CA THR A 31 -13.42 -5.47 -5.14
C THR A 31 -13.37 -6.58 -4.09
N GLY A 32 -12.94 -6.24 -2.87
CA GLY A 32 -12.74 -7.18 -1.77
C GLY A 32 -11.40 -7.91 -1.77
N ILE A 33 -10.51 -7.63 -2.74
CA ILE A 33 -9.16 -8.18 -2.76
C ILE A 33 -8.27 -7.39 -1.80
N ILE A 34 -7.56 -8.11 -0.93
CA ILE A 34 -6.49 -7.59 -0.07
C ILE A 34 -5.18 -8.22 -0.55
N VAL A 35 -4.19 -7.40 -0.89
CA VAL A 35 -2.88 -7.87 -1.34
C VAL A 35 -1.79 -7.10 -0.62
N SER A 36 -0.85 -7.84 -0.03
CA SER A 36 0.36 -7.27 0.53
C SER A 36 1.48 -7.24 -0.52
N HIS A 37 1.93 -6.05 -0.88
CA HIS A 37 3.08 -5.80 -1.75
C HIS A 37 4.32 -5.55 -0.91
N LYS A 38 5.48 -6.04 -1.36
CA LYS A 38 6.77 -5.75 -0.73
C LYS A 38 7.59 -4.91 -1.68
N ILE A 39 7.68 -3.60 -1.43
CA ILE A 39 8.44 -2.68 -2.27
C ILE A 39 9.81 -2.46 -1.65
N LYS A 40 10.86 -2.65 -2.45
CA LYS A 40 12.25 -2.46 -1.99
C LYS A 40 12.75 -1.11 -2.47
N ILE A 41 13.04 -0.20 -1.53
CA ILE A 41 13.65 1.10 -1.82
C ILE A 41 15.00 1.14 -1.11
N GLY A 42 16.08 1.17 -1.89
CA GLY A 42 17.44 1.06 -1.38
C GLY A 42 17.67 -0.26 -0.62
N LYS A 43 18.09 -0.16 0.65
CA LYS A 43 18.31 -1.32 1.54
C LYS A 43 17.05 -1.73 2.33
N ASN A 44 15.99 -0.92 2.28
CA ASN A 44 14.78 -1.13 3.07
C ASN A 44 13.67 -1.79 2.25
N ILE A 45 12.88 -2.64 2.91
CA ILE A 45 11.68 -3.26 2.34
C ILE A 45 10.47 -2.67 3.06
N TYR A 46 9.58 -2.07 2.28
CA TYR A 46 8.33 -1.47 2.72
C TYR A 46 7.17 -2.41 2.38
N PRO A 47 6.58 -3.10 3.37
CA PRO A 47 5.38 -3.89 3.16
C PRO A 47 4.16 -2.97 3.09
N VAL A 48 3.54 -2.91 1.93
CA VAL A 48 2.36 -2.10 1.63
C VAL A 48 1.17 -3.01 1.38
N GLU A 49 0.18 -2.99 2.25
CA GLU A 49 -1.07 -3.72 2.10
C GLU A 49 -2.10 -2.83 1.40
N ILE A 50 -2.67 -3.35 0.32
CA ILE A 50 -3.68 -2.65 -0.48
C ILE A 50 -4.94 -3.48 -0.49
N GLU A 51 -6.03 -2.87 -0.03
CA GLU A 51 -7.38 -3.40 -0.12
C GLU A 51 -8.18 -2.62 -1.16
N ASN A 52 -8.80 -3.35 -2.08
CA ASN A 52 -9.71 -2.78 -3.06
C ASN A 52 -11.14 -2.71 -2.51
N CYS A 53 -11.49 -1.60 -1.86
CA CYS A 53 -12.85 -1.37 -1.36
C CYS A 53 -13.79 -0.93 -2.49
N ARG A 54 -15.11 -0.99 -2.27
CA ARG A 54 -16.13 -0.69 -3.30
C ARG A 54 -15.96 0.64 -4.05
N LYS A 55 -15.43 1.70 -3.43
CA LYS A 55 -15.25 3.03 -4.04
C LYS A 55 -13.86 3.65 -3.81
N SER A 56 -12.95 2.92 -3.16
CA SER A 56 -11.67 3.44 -2.68
C SER A 56 -10.63 2.34 -2.60
N TYR A 57 -9.35 2.71 -2.66
CA TYR A 57 -8.26 1.84 -2.25
C TYR A 57 -7.85 2.22 -0.83
N MET A 58 -7.86 1.24 0.07
CA MET A 58 -7.28 1.41 1.40
C MET A 58 -5.85 0.91 1.37
N VAL A 59 -4.91 1.76 1.76
CA VAL A 59 -3.50 1.42 1.80
C VAL A 59 -2.98 1.52 3.23
N THR A 60 -2.39 0.42 3.69
CA THR A 60 -1.83 0.30 5.03
C THR A 60 -0.36 -0.09 4.90
N LEU A 61 0.53 0.75 5.42
CA LEU A 61 1.95 0.43 5.45
C LEU A 61 2.26 -0.32 6.74
N ARG A 62 2.60 -1.60 6.65
CA ARG A 62 2.88 -2.43 7.84
C ARG A 62 4.29 -2.15 8.35
N ASN A 63 4.50 -1.02 9.01
CA ASN A 63 5.79 -0.76 9.62
C ASN A 63 6.05 -1.78 10.74
N LYS A 64 7.24 -2.42 10.75
CA LYS A 64 7.64 -3.38 11.81
C LYS A 64 7.53 -2.81 13.23
N ARG A 65 7.43 -1.48 13.37
CA ARG A 65 7.38 -0.75 14.64
C ARG A 65 5.97 -0.48 15.16
N GLN A 66 4.90 -0.65 14.38
CA GLN A 66 3.55 -0.60 14.91
C GLN A 66 3.16 -1.99 15.42
N ARG A 67 3.67 -2.35 16.60
CA ARG A 67 2.96 -3.29 17.47
C ARG A 67 1.73 -2.55 17.97
N LEU A 68 0.54 -3.07 17.62
CA LEU A 68 -0.72 -2.74 18.27
C LEU A 68 -0.59 -2.90 19.79
#